data_AF-A0A1I7XHR4-F1
#
_entry.id   AF-A0A1I7XHR4-F1
#
_cell.length_a   1.000
_cell.length_b   1.000
_cell.length_c   1.000
_cell.angle_alpha   90.00
_cell.angle_beta   90.00
_cell.angle_gamma   90.00
#
_symmetry.space_group_name_H-M   'P 1'
#
loop_
_entity.id
_entity.type
_entity.pdbx_description
1 polymer ?
#
loop_
_entity_poly.entity_id
_entity_poly.type
_entity_poly.pdbx_seq_one_letter_code
_entity_poly.pdbx_strand_id
1 'polypeptide(L)' 'MTSEDKIVASIIVSLGILGVIIDSTAAYFVFRSSQFHHSFGYLCVNHMIADVGVLLTFTGWAGPTIIL' A
#
# COMPACT_ATOMS: atom_id res chain seq x y z
N MET A 1 2.14 -3.04 -25.79
CA MET A 1 1.20 -3.37 -24.71
C MET A 1 0.32 -4.51 -25.20
N THR A 2 0.49 -5.72 -24.67
CA THR A 2 -0.46 -6.81 -24.91
C THR A 2 -1.68 -6.63 -24.00
N SER A 3 -2.77 -7.34 -24.30
CA SER A 3 -3.95 -7.36 -23.40
C SER A 3 -3.61 -7.91 -22.02
N GLU A 4 -2.61 -8.78 -21.93
CA GLU A 4 -2.13 -9.39 -20.69
C GLU A 4 -1.44 -8.34 -19.80
N ASP A 5 -0.61 -7.47 -20.38
CA ASP A 5 0.06 -6.37 -19.66
C ASP A 5 -0.96 -5.45 -18.98
N LYS A 6 -2.09 -5.16 -19.66
CA LYS A 6 -3.16 -4.31 -19.12
C LYS A 6 -3.90 -4.97 -17.96
N ILE A 7 -4.13 -6.28 -18.03
CA ILE A 7 -4.78 -7.05 -16.96
C ILE A 7 -3.87 -7.06 -15.72
N VAL A 8 -2.58 -7.36 -15.90
CA VAL A 8 -1.61 -7.39 -14.81
C VAL A 8 -1.46 -6.01 -14.17
N ALA A 9 -1.36 -4.95 -14.98
CA ALA A 9 -1.31 -3.58 -14.49
C ALA A 9 -2.56 -3.19 -13.68
N SER A 10 -3.75 -3.58 -14.15
CA SER A 10 -5.00 -3.35 -13.44
C SER A 10 -5.02 -4.03 -12.07
N ILE A 11 -4.54 -5.27 -11.98
CA ILE A 11 -4.43 -6.01 -10.72
C ILE A 11 -3.46 -5.32 -9.77
N ILE A 12 -2.26 -4.93 -10.25
CA ILE A 12 -1.25 -4.26 -9.44
C ILE A 12 -1.79 -2.95 -8.88
N VAL A 13 -2.43 -2.12 -9.72
CA VAL A 13 -3.00 -0.84 -9.29
C VAL A 13 -4.15 -1.04 -8.30
N SER A 14 -5.02 -2.02 -8.54
CA SER A 14 -6.14 -2.32 -7.63
C SER A 14 -5.65 -2.77 -6.25
N LEU A 15 -4.66 -3.68 -6.21
CA LEU A 15 -4.03 -4.13 -4.97
C LEU A 15 -3.26 -3.00 -4.29
N GLY A 16 -2.55 -2.17 -5.06
CA GLY A 16 -1.82 -1.02 -4.55
C GLY A 16 -2.72 -0.03 -3.83
N ILE A 17 -3.87 0.33 -4.44
CA ILE A 17 -4.85 1.22 -3.81
C ILE A 17 -5.45 0.59 -2.54
N LEU A 18 -5.84 -0.68 -2.60
CA LEU A 18 -6.41 -1.38 -1.44
C LEU A 18 -5.42 -1.50 -0.28
N GLY A 19 -4.18 -1.88 -0.56
CA GLY A 19 -3.13 -1.96 0.44
C GLY A 19 -2.87 -0.61 1.10
N VAL A 20 -2.73 0.47 0.32
CA VAL A 20 -2.53 1.82 0.86
C VAL A 20 -3.65 2.21 1.84
N ILE A 21 -4.91 1.90 1.51
CA ILE A 21 -6.05 2.17 2.40
C ILE A 21 -5.95 1.34 3.68
N ILE A 22 -5.67 0.04 3.57
CA ILE A 22 -5.59 -0.89 4.69
C ILE A 22 -4.44 -0.50 5.62
N ASP A 23 -3.22 -0.32 5.10
CA ASP A 23 -2.04 -0.02 5.90
C ASP A 23 -2.11 1.37 6.54
N SER A 24 -2.64 2.37 5.83
CA SER A 24 -2.85 3.70 6.41
C SER A 24 -3.88 3.65 7.54
N THR A 25 -4.96 2.88 7.36
CA THR A 25 -6.00 2.71 8.39
C THR A 25 -5.45 1.96 9.59
N ALA A 26 -4.71 0.88 9.38
CA ALA A 26 -4.08 0.09 10.44
C ALA A 26 -3.05 0.93 11.20
N ALA A 27 -2.19 1.68 10.49
CA ALA A 27 -1.23 2.59 11.10
C ALA A 27 -1.91 3.64 11.97
N TYR A 28 -3.03 4.22 11.51
CA TYR A 28 -3.81 5.18 12.29
C TYR A 28 -4.39 4.54 13.57
N PHE A 29 -4.98 3.34 13.48
CA PHE A 29 -5.51 2.64 14.65
C PHE A 29 -4.42 2.29 15.68
N VAL A 30 -3.27 1.81 15.21
CA VAL A 30 -2.14 1.47 16.07
C VAL A 30 -1.56 2.72 16.74
N PHE A 31 -1.45 3.85 16.02
CA PHE A 31 -1.03 5.13 16.61
C PHE A 31 -2.01 5.65 17.67
N ARG A 32 -3.32 5.50 17.41
CA ARG A 32 -4.39 6.02 18.28
C ARG A 32 -4.54 5.19 19.55
N SER A 33 -4.32 3.89 19.48
CA SER A 33 -4.53 3.00 20.62
C SER A 33 -3.32 3.04 21.57
N SER A 34 -3.55 3.60 22.77
CA SER A 34 -2.56 3.66 23.84
C SER A 34 -1.99 2.28 24.24
N GLN A 35 -2.72 1.19 23.97
CA GLN A 35 -2.27 -0.17 24.22
C GLN A 35 -1.05 -0.56 23.37
N PHE A 36 -0.84 0.09 22.22
CA PHE A 36 0.28 -0.19 21.31
C PHE A 36 1.44 0.80 21.43
N HIS A 37 1.47 1.69 22.44
CA HIS A 37 2.57 2.63 22.69
C HIS A 37 3.79 1.96 23.34
N HIS A 38 4.22 0.84 22.76
CA HIS A 38 5.45 0.13 23.10
C HIS A 38 6.27 -0.12 21.83
N SER A 39 7.54 -0.50 21.96
CA SER A 39 8.46 -0.61 20.82
C SER A 39 7.93 -1.43 19.65
N PHE A 40 7.22 -2.53 19.94
CA PHE A 40 6.59 -3.35 18.89
C PHE A 40 5.45 -2.63 18.12
N GLY A 41 4.62 -1.81 18.77
CA GLY A 41 3.59 -1.04 18.07
C GLY A 41 4.19 0.02 17.14
N TYR A 42 5.24 0.71 17.59
CA TYR A 42 5.97 1.66 16.73
C TYR A 42 6.69 0.96 15.56
N LEU A 43 7.28 -0.22 15.77
CA LEU A 43 7.85 -1.05 14.70
C LEU A 43 6.78 -1.44 13.66
N CYS A 44 5.60 -1.84 14.13
CA CYS A 44 4.47 -2.20 13.27
C CYS A 44 4.01 -1.02 12.41
N VAL A 45 3.89 0.18 12.99
CA VAL A 45 3.55 1.38 12.22
C VAL A 45 4.63 1.74 11.21
N ASN A 46 5.90 1.67 11.58
CA ASN A 46 6.98 1.93 10.63
C ASN A 46 6.94 0.98 9.43
N HIS A 47 6.61 -0.30 9.67
CA HIS A 47 6.42 -1.27 8.61
C HIS A 47 5.24 -0.90 7.70
N MET A 48 4.09 -0.52 8.27
CA MET A 48 2.91 -0.07 7.50
C MET A 48 3.21 1.18 6.66
N ILE A 49 3.95 2.16 7.21
CA ILE A 49 4.36 3.36 6.45
C ILE A 49 5.29 3.00 5.29
N ALA A 50 6.23 2.08 5.52
CA ALA A 50 7.11 1.59 4.46
C ALA A 50 6.31 0.86 3.37
N ASP A 51 5.31 0.06 3.76
CA ASP A 51 4.46 -0.67 2.82
C ASP A 51 3.65 0.29 1.94
N VAL A 52 3.04 1.34 2.52
CA VAL A 52 2.37 2.40 1.76
C VAL A 52 3.30 3.02 0.70
N GLY A 53 4.56 3.30 1.04
CA GLY A 53 5.53 3.84 0.07
C GLY A 53 5.84 2.88 -1.08
N VAL A 54 5.98 1.59 -0.77
CA VAL A 54 6.21 0.53 -1.76
C VAL A 54 5.00 0.36 -2.68
N LEU A 55 3.79 0.30 -2.12
CA LEU A 55 2.55 0.18 -2.89
C LEU A 55 2.30 1.38 -3.82
N LEU A 56 2.59 2.61 -3.36
CA LEU A 56 2.53 3.81 -4.20
C LEU A 56 3.54 3.74 -5.35
N THR A 57 4.74 3.22 -5.11
CA THR A 57 5.75 3.05 -6.15
C THR A 57 5.29 2.07 -7.22
N PHE A 58 4.76 0.91 -6.82
CA PHE A 58 4.22 -0.08 -7.76
C PHE A 58 3.01 0.45 -8.52
N THR A 59 2.10 1.15 -7.84
CA THR A 59 0.92 1.75 -8.46
C THR A 59 1.30 2.84 -9.47
N GLY A 60 2.27 3.70 -9.13
CA GLY A 60 2.77 4.75 -10.02
C GLY A 60 3.52 4.20 -11.23
N TRP A 61 4.25 3.09 -11.05
CA TRP A 61 4.95 2.42 -12.14
C TRP A 61 4.02 1.65 -13.08
N ALA A 62 3.03 0.93 -12.53
CA ALA A 62 2.08 0.13 -13.30
C ALA A 62 0.89 0.94 -13.87
N GLY A 63 0.55 2.09 -13.28
CA GLY A 63 -0.58 2.93 -13.68
C GLY A 63 -0.59 3.35 -15.15
N PRO A 64 0.51 3.86 -15.72
CA PRO A 64 0.58 4.25 -17.13
C PRO A 64 0.25 3.10 -18.09
N THR A 65 0.58 1.86 -17.71
CA THR A 65 0.37 0.64 -18.50
C THR A 65 -1.12 0.32 -18.73
N ILE A 66 -2.01 0.87 -17.90
CA ILE A 66 -3.47 0.70 -18.05
C ILE A 66 -3.99 1.54 -19.23
N ILE A 67 -3.44 2.74 -19.41
CA ILE A 67 -3.94 3.76 -20.35
C ILE A 67 -3.23 3.67 -21.70
N LEU A 68 -1.92 3.41 -21.71
CA LEU A 68 -1.08 3.27 -22.90
C LEU A 68 -1.23 1.89 -23.57
#